data_AF-A0A0S9PFZ2-F1
#
_entry.id   AF-A0A0S9PFZ2-F1
#
_cell.length_a   1.000
_cell.length_b   1.000
_cell.length_c   1.000
_cell.angle_alpha   90.00
_cell.angle_beta   90.00
_cell.angle_gamma   90.00
#
_symmetry.space_group_name_H-M   'P 1'
#
loop_
_entity.id
_entity.type
_entity.pdbx_description
1 polymer ?
#
loop_
_entity_poly.entity_id
_entity_poly.type
_entity_poly.pdbx_seq_one_letter_code
_entity_poly.pdbx_strand_id
1 'polypeptide(L)'
;MSTITAEQGSQPTIDELTIGIIDAATRAGVSKARLLLRLPTGDIAVTMTTGESRAVEGYGILTLDDVVADQPAPSRPTVSLTLTPEAP
;
A
#
# COMPACT_ATOMS: atom_id res chain seq x y z
N MET A 1 5.47 14.56 0.93
CA MET A 1 4.48 13.69 0.25
C MET A 1 5.24 12.94 -0.80
N SER A 2 5.20 11.62 -0.71
CA SER A 2 5.89 10.71 -1.62
C SER A 2 4.88 9.71 -2.16
N THR A 3 5.11 9.20 -3.36
CA THR A 3 4.25 8.20 -4.01
C THR A 3 5.11 7.09 -4.59
N ILE A 4 4.66 5.85 -4.47
CA ILE A 4 5.28 4.68 -5.08
C ILE A 4 4.25 3.87 -5.84
N THR A 5 4.73 3.13 -6.84
CA THR A 5 4.00 2.02 -7.46
C THR A 5 4.78 0.74 -7.24
N ALA A 6 4.11 -0.31 -6.77
CA ALA A 6 4.76 -1.56 -6.41
C ALA A 6 3.91 -2.78 -6.76
N GLU A 7 4.58 -3.86 -7.12
CA GLU A 7 3.95 -5.13 -7.49
C GLU A 7 3.60 -5.97 -6.25
N GLN A 8 2.57 -6.80 -6.37
CA GLN A 8 2.24 -7.83 -5.39
C GLN A 8 3.42 -8.78 -5.17
N GLY A 9 3.70 -9.06 -3.90
CA GLY A 9 4.82 -9.85 -3.42
C GLY A 9 6.11 -9.06 -3.22
N SER A 10 6.12 -7.76 -3.52
CA SER A 10 7.26 -6.87 -3.24
C SER A 10 7.18 -6.23 -1.85
N GLN A 11 8.30 -5.63 -1.42
CA GLN A 11 8.44 -4.90 -0.16
C GLN A 11 9.11 -3.54 -0.39
N PRO A 12 8.44 -2.57 -1.03
CA PRO A 12 8.98 -1.22 -1.21
C PRO A 12 9.13 -0.46 0.12
N THR A 13 9.93 0.60 0.07
CA THR A 13 10.09 1.59 1.15
C THR A 13 9.71 2.97 0.65
N ILE A 14 8.92 3.71 1.43
CA ILE A 14 8.49 5.09 1.16
C ILE A 14 8.66 5.93 2.42
N ASP A 15 9.42 7.03 2.34
CA ASP A 15 9.78 7.88 3.48
C ASP A 15 10.09 7.06 4.76
N GLU A 16 11.02 6.10 4.65
CA GLU A 16 11.46 5.17 5.71
C GLU A 16 10.45 4.09 6.14
N LEU A 17 9.18 4.17 5.74
CA LEU A 17 8.19 3.13 5.97
C LEU A 17 8.36 1.98 4.95
N THR A 18 8.66 0.78 5.44
CA THR A 18 8.67 -0.42 4.59
C THR A 18 7.30 -1.09 4.57
N ILE A 19 6.80 -1.38 3.36
CA ILE A 19 5.44 -1.88 3.14
C ILE A 19 5.51 -3.14 2.30
N GLY A 20 5.05 -4.27 2.83
CA GLY A 20 4.87 -5.49 2.04
C GLY A 20 3.53 -5.49 1.30
N ILE A 21 3.54 -5.71 -0.01
CA ILE A 21 2.31 -5.84 -0.81
C ILE A 21 1.92 -7.32 -0.83
N ILE A 22 1.05 -7.76 0.08
CA ILE A 22 0.73 -9.19 0.24
C ILE A 22 -0.17 -9.68 -0.90
N ASP A 23 -1.25 -8.95 -1.15
CA ASP A 23 -2.29 -9.31 -2.11
C ASP A 23 -2.95 -8.03 -2.64
N ALA A 24 -3.31 -7.99 -3.90
CA ALA A 24 -4.07 -6.90 -4.48
C ALA A 24 -5.05 -7.44 -5.52
N ALA A 25 -6.32 -7.06 -5.40
CA ALA A 25 -7.38 -7.62 -6.22
C ALA A 25 -8.59 -6.69 -6.31
N THR A 26 -9.33 -6.85 -7.40
CA THR A 26 -10.67 -6.28 -7.56
C THR A 26 -11.70 -7.38 -7.34
N ARG A 27 -12.63 -7.18 -6.39
CA ARG A 27 -13.72 -8.13 -6.15
C ARG A 27 -15.04 -7.38 -6.02
N ALA A 28 -16.03 -7.81 -6.79
CA ALA A 28 -17.35 -7.17 -6.86
C ALA A 28 -17.27 -5.65 -7.11
N GLY A 29 -16.36 -5.22 -7.99
CA GLY A 29 -16.15 -3.81 -8.34
C GLY A 29 -15.33 -3.01 -7.33
N VAL A 30 -14.88 -3.61 -6.22
CA VAL A 30 -14.06 -2.92 -5.22
C VAL A 30 -12.61 -3.39 -5.32
N SER A 31 -11.75 -2.45 -5.69
CA SER A 31 -10.29 -2.59 -5.68
C SER A 31 -9.75 -2.42 -4.26
N LYS A 32 -8.88 -3.36 -3.85
CA LYS A 32 -8.26 -3.34 -2.53
C LYS A 32 -6.91 -4.03 -2.51
N ALA A 33 -6.09 -3.66 -1.54
CA ALA A 33 -4.79 -4.27 -1.28
C ALA A 33 -4.67 -4.68 0.19
N ARG A 34 -4.07 -5.84 0.44
CA ARG A 34 -3.58 -6.25 1.75
C ARG A 34 -2.11 -5.89 1.87
N LEU A 35 -1.80 -5.05 2.83
CA LEU A 35 -0.47 -4.51 3.07
C LEU A 35 0.08 -5.01 4.41
N LEU A 36 1.40 -5.13 4.50
CA LEU A 36 2.13 -5.37 5.74
C LEU A 36 3.00 -4.16 6.05
N LEU A 37 2.59 -3.33 7.00
CA LEU A 37 3.36 -2.18 7.46
C LEU A 37 4.41 -2.66 8.45
N ARG A 38 5.69 -2.43 8.15
CA ARG A 38 6.81 -2.78 9.04
C ARG A 38 7.12 -1.56 9.91
N LEU A 39 6.71 -1.59 11.17
CA LEU A 39 6.97 -0.50 12.11
C LEU A 39 8.03 -0.91 13.13
N PRO A 40 8.73 0.06 13.77
CA PRO A 40 9.68 -0.24 14.85
C PRO A 40 9.04 -0.98 16.03
N THR A 41 7.75 -0.75 16.27
CA THR A 41 6.96 -1.38 17.35
C THR A 41 6.45 -2.77 16.97
N GLY A 42 6.52 -3.15 15.70
CA GLY A 42 6.07 -4.44 15.18
C GLY A 42 5.35 -4.32 13.84
N ASP A 43 5.10 -5.47 13.22
CA ASP A 43 4.42 -5.51 11.92
C ASP A 43 2.90 -5.44 12.07
N ILE A 44 2.26 -4.65 11.21
CA ILE A 44 0.79 -4.51 11.17
C ILE A 44 0.29 -4.88 9.77
N ALA A 45 -0.57 -5.89 9.69
CA ALA A 45 -1.29 -6.21 8.47
C ALA A 45 -2.57 -5.37 8.37
N VAL A 46 -2.74 -4.68 7.25
CA VAL A 46 -3.93 -3.85 6.97
C VAL A 46 -4.53 -4.24 5.62
N THR A 47 -5.83 -4.07 5.45
CA THR A 47 -6.48 -4.14 4.15
C THR A 47 -7.08 -2.78 3.87
N MET A 48 -6.72 -2.20 2.74
CA MET A 48 -7.17 -0.87 2.32
C MET A 48 -7.91 -0.99 1.00
N THR A 49 -8.98 -0.23 0.85
CA THR A 49 -9.70 -0.03 -0.40
C THR A 49 -9.13 1.16 -1.17
N THR A 50 -9.26 1.16 -2.50
CA THR A 50 -8.80 2.30 -3.30
C THR A 50 -9.48 3.60 -2.86
N GLY A 51 -8.68 4.65 -2.65
CA GLY A 51 -9.10 5.93 -2.07
C GLY A 51 -9.10 5.98 -0.54
N GLU A 52 -8.88 4.85 0.15
CA GLU A 52 -8.81 4.82 1.60
C GLU A 52 -7.48 5.38 2.10
N SER A 53 -7.56 6.20 3.15
CA SER A 53 -6.40 6.73 3.87
C SER A 53 -6.36 6.21 5.30
N ARG A 54 -5.15 5.97 5.80
CA ARG A 54 -4.90 5.47 7.15
C ARG A 54 -3.72 6.19 7.79
N ALA A 55 -3.89 6.62 9.03
CA ALA A 55 -2.80 7.12 9.85
C ALA A 55 -1.85 5.97 10.24
N VAL A 56 -0.56 6.19 10.06
CA VAL A 56 0.54 5.32 10.46
C VAL A 56 1.39 6.12 11.44
N GLU A 57 1.32 5.73 12.72
CA GLU A 57 1.98 6.43 13.82
C GLU A 57 3.48 6.62 13.55
N GLY A 58 3.94 7.86 13.63
CA GLY A 58 5.34 8.23 13.40
C GLY A 58 5.75 8.35 11.92
N TYR A 59 4.82 8.13 10.97
CA TYR A 59 5.09 8.24 9.53
C TYR A 59 4.13 9.20 8.81
N GLY A 60 2.85 9.21 9.17
CA GLY A 60 1.84 10.09 8.55
C GLY A 60 0.64 9.35 7.98
N ILE A 61 0.03 9.90 6.93
CA ILE A 61 -1.18 9.37 6.31
C ILE A 61 -0.79 8.58 5.06
N LEU A 62 -0.97 7.26 5.11
CA LEU A 62 -0.83 6.37 3.97
C LEU A 62 -2.17 6.27 3.23
N THR A 63 -2.16 6.47 1.92
CA THR A 63 -3.34 6.35 1.06
C THR A 63 -3.09 5.30 -0.01
N LEU A 64 -4.09 4.46 -0.27
CA LEU A 64 -4.10 3.55 -1.42
C LEU A 64 -4.73 4.25 -2.61
N ASP A 65 -3.91 4.77 -3.52
CA ASP A 65 -4.37 5.60 -4.63
C ASP A 65 -5.02 4.78 -5.74
N ASP A 66 -4.42 3.63 -6.07
CA ASP A 66 -4.91 2.77 -7.15
C ASP A 66 -4.49 1.30 -6.97
N VAL A 67 -5.23 0.40 -7.62
CA VAL A 67 -4.91 -1.02 -7.76
C VAL A 67 -5.19 -1.46 -9.20
N VAL A 68 -4.13 -1.87 -9.90
CA VAL A 68 -4.22 -2.50 -11.21
C VAL A 68 -4.17 -4.02 -11.02
N ALA A 69 -5.33 -4.63 -10.78
CA ALA A 69 -5.45 -6.05 -10.45
C ALA A 69 -5.36 -6.98 -11.67
N ASP A 70 -6.00 -6.61 -12.79
CA ASP A 70 -6.12 -7.48 -13.95
C ASP A 70 -4.98 -7.20 -14.95
N GLN A 71 -3.85 -7.88 -14.75
CA GLN A 71 -2.69 -7.78 -15.62
C GLN A 71 -2.44 -9.11 -16.35
N PRO A 72 -2.02 -9.07 -17.64
CA PRO A 72 -1.69 -10.29 -18.37
C PRO A 72 -0.48 -10.98 -17.74
N ALA A 73 -0.54 -12.31 -17.62
CA ALA A 73 0.60 -13.10 -17.15
C ALA A 73 1.84 -12.84 -18.05
N PRO A 74 3.05 -12.75 -17.47
CA PRO A 74 3.42 -13.08 -16.09
C PRO A 74 3.31 -11.91 -15.08
N SER A 75 2.74 -10.78 -15.48
CA SER A 75 2.64 -9.60 -14.60
C SER A 75 1.78 -9.87 -13.38
N ARG A 76 2.13 -9.23 -12.27
CA ARG A 76 1.39 -9.31 -11.00
C ARG A 76 0.59 -8.04 -10.79
N PRO A 77 -0.49 -8.08 -9.98
CA PRO A 77 -1.18 -6.87 -9.57
C PRO A 77 -0.22 -5.80 -9.04
N THR A 78 -0.47 -4.54 -9.39
CA THR A 78 0.29 -3.40 -8.88
C THR A 78 -0.60 -2.49 -8.05
N VAL A 79 0.00 -1.81 -7.08
CA VAL A 79 -0.67 -0.82 -6.23
C VAL A 79 0.09 0.49 -6.30
N SER A 80 -0.64 1.60 -6.22
CA SER A 80 -0.07 2.93 -6.03
C SER A 80 -0.39 3.42 -4.62
N LEU A 81 0.63 3.85 -3.90
CA LEU A 81 0.54 4.27 -2.51
C LEU A 81 1.17 5.65 -2.35
N THR A 82 0.48 6.53 -1.65
CA THR A 82 0.98 7.85 -1.28
C THR A 82 1.13 7.94 0.23
N LEU A 83 2.27 8.45 0.69
CA LEU A 83 2.50 8.82 2.08
C LEU A 83 2.59 10.34 2.21
N THR A 84 1.67 10.91 2.97
CA THR A 84 1.72 12.31 3.40
C THR A 84 2.31 12.35 4.81
N PRO A 85 3.53 12.87 5.00
CA PRO A 85 4.19 12.84 6.31
C PRO A 85 3.42 13.67 7.35
N GLU A 86 3.54 13.33 8.63
CA GLU A 86 3.06 14.19 9.71
C GLU A 86 3.75 15.57 9.62
N ALA A 87 3.01 16.63 9.95
CA ALA A 87 3.61 17.94 10.07
C ALA A 87 4.67 17.90 11.19
N PRO A 88 5.83 18.56 11.00
CA PRO A 88 6.89 18.60 12.01
C PRO A 88 6.47 19.29 13.31
#